data_AF-B0CBY9-F1
#
_entry.id   AF-B0CBY9-F1
#
_cell.length_a   1.000
_cell.length_b   1.000
_cell.length_c   1.000
_cell.angle_alpha   90.00
_cell.angle_beta   90.00
_cell.angle_gamma   90.00
#
_symmetry.space_group_name_H-M   'P 1'
#
loop_
_entity.id
_entity.type
_entity.pdbx_description
1 polymer ?
#
loop_
_entity_poly.entity_id
_entity_poly.type
_entity_poly.pdbx_seq_one_letter_code
_entity_poly.pdbx_strand_id
1 'polypeptide(L)'
;MKYSPDEIRKAAIAIQPYIAELLDAPNAQRLERQLEGLLSQSSLKQGSHTQLSHLLAEHESTQDWIRLYLEEQYPAEDILKALRVYYPLPGIENSVESPRYICPVEKCNQDWYRKNREDEIPVCPVHGLKLIIDS
;
A
#
# COMPACT_ATOMS: atom_id res chain seq x y z
N MET A 1 -6.84 -10.72 -7.45
CA MET A 1 -7.95 -9.91 -6.90
C MET A 1 -7.74 -9.81 -5.41
N LYS A 2 -7.50 -8.62 -4.86
CA LYS A 2 -7.12 -8.43 -3.43
C LYS A 2 -8.33 -8.21 -2.50
N TYR A 3 -9.50 -7.86 -3.04
CA TYR A 3 -10.70 -7.47 -2.27
C TYR A 3 -11.92 -8.33 -2.59
N SER A 4 -12.76 -8.57 -1.58
CA SER A 4 -14.03 -9.27 -1.72
C SER A 4 -15.09 -8.42 -2.43
N PRO A 5 -16.12 -9.05 -3.04
CA PRO A 5 -17.21 -8.32 -3.69
C PRO A 5 -17.95 -7.33 -2.78
N ASP A 6 -18.09 -7.66 -1.49
CA ASP A 6 -18.74 -6.80 -0.50
C ASP A 6 -17.89 -5.58 -0.15
N GLU A 7 -16.58 -5.76 0.00
CA GLU A 7 -15.62 -4.66 0.25
C GLU A 7 -15.59 -3.68 -0.93
N ILE A 8 -15.52 -4.19 -2.16
CA ILE A 8 -15.55 -3.35 -3.37
C ILE A 8 -16.86 -2.57 -3.45
N ARG A 9 -18.00 -3.20 -3.17
CA ARG A 9 -19.30 -2.51 -3.16
C ARG A 9 -19.35 -1.41 -2.09
N LYS A 10 -18.86 -1.70 -0.89
CA LYS A 10 -18.82 -0.73 0.22
C LYS A 10 -17.92 0.46 -0.13
N ALA A 11 -16.74 0.21 -0.69
CA ALA A 11 -15.83 1.25 -1.15
C ALA A 11 -16.44 2.08 -2.29
N ALA A 12 -17.09 1.44 -3.26
CA ALA A 12 -17.78 2.10 -4.36
C ALA A 12 -18.87 3.07 -3.89
N ILE A 13 -19.61 2.72 -2.83
CA ILE A 13 -20.61 3.60 -2.23
C ILE A 13 -19.92 4.72 -1.43
N ALA A 14 -18.89 4.38 -0.66
CA ALA A 14 -18.21 5.33 0.23
C ALA A 14 -17.41 6.40 -0.53
N ILE A 15 -16.86 6.08 -1.71
CA ILE A 15 -16.05 7.02 -2.50
C ILE A 15 -16.89 8.06 -3.26
N GLN A 16 -18.17 7.77 -3.57
CA GLN A 16 -19.06 8.63 -4.37
C GLN A 16 -19.02 10.12 -4.03
N PRO A 17 -19.20 10.55 -2.77
CA PRO A 17 -19.22 11.98 -2.44
C PRO A 17 -17.88 12.68 -2.65
N TYR A 18 -16.79 11.93 -2.84
CA TYR A 18 -15.42 12.44 -2.96
C TYR A 18 -14.88 12.40 -4.39
N ILE A 19 -15.60 11.79 -5.35
CA ILE A 19 -15.11 11.61 -6.73
C ILE A 19 -14.77 12.95 -7.40
N ALA A 20 -15.63 13.95 -7.23
CA ALA A 20 -15.41 15.30 -7.77
C ALA A 20 -14.18 16.01 -7.17
N GLU A 21 -13.71 15.59 -5.99
CA GLU A 21 -12.48 16.09 -5.37
C GLU A 21 -11.24 15.27 -5.74
N LEU A 22 -11.42 14.04 -6.22
CA LEU A 22 -10.33 13.12 -6.60
C LEU A 22 -9.91 13.25 -8.06
N LEU A 23 -10.82 13.68 -8.93
CA LEU A 23 -10.65 13.71 -10.38
C LEU A 23 -11.10 15.03 -10.99
N ASP A 24 -10.56 15.36 -12.16
CA ASP A 24 -11.05 16.50 -12.94
C ASP A 24 -12.52 16.31 -13.33
N ALA A 25 -13.27 17.41 -13.43
CA ALA A 25 -14.70 17.43 -13.74
C ALA A 25 -15.17 16.46 -14.85
N PRO A 26 -14.53 16.35 -16.03
CA PRO A 26 -14.98 15.42 -17.08
C PRO A 26 -14.79 13.94 -16.68
N ASN A 27 -13.73 13.61 -15.95
CA ASN A 27 -13.45 12.25 -15.49
C ASN A 27 -14.34 11.89 -14.30
N ALA A 28 -14.54 12.83 -13.36
CA ALA A 28 -15.45 12.68 -12.23
C ALA A 28 -16.88 12.35 -12.70
N GLN A 29 -17.44 13.17 -13.62
CA GLN A 29 -18.79 12.94 -14.16
C GLN A 29 -18.92 11.63 -14.95
N ARG A 30 -17.84 11.18 -15.59
CA ARG A 30 -17.82 9.89 -16.30
C ARG A 30 -17.86 8.74 -15.29
N LEU A 31 -16.99 8.79 -14.29
CA LEU A 31 -16.87 7.78 -13.25
C LEU A 31 -18.16 7.67 -12.42
N GLU A 32 -18.73 8.80 -11.99
CA GLU A 32 -19.98 8.85 -11.23
C GLU A 32 -21.13 8.16 -11.98
N ARG A 33 -21.32 8.49 -13.26
CA ARG A 33 -22.36 7.86 -14.10
C ARG A 33 -22.15 6.36 -14.27
N GLN A 34 -20.90 5.93 -14.47
CA GLN A 34 -20.58 4.51 -14.61
C GLN A 34 -20.79 3.75 -13.29
N LEU A 35 -20.40 4.35 -12.16
CA LEU A 35 -20.63 3.78 -10.83
C LEU A 35 -22.12 3.68 -10.52
N GLU A 36 -22.89 4.73 -10.76
CA GLU A 36 -24.34 4.73 -10.55
C GLU A 36 -25.01 3.64 -11.40
N GLY A 37 -24.60 3.50 -12.67
CA GLY A 37 -25.08 2.44 -13.56
C GLY A 37 -24.77 1.03 -13.04
N LEU A 38 -23.57 0.79 -12.53
CA LEU A 38 -23.16 -0.52 -12.00
C LEU A 38 -23.78 -0.83 -10.62
N LEU A 39 -23.96 0.18 -9.76
CA LEU A 39 -24.58 0.04 -8.44
C LEU A 39 -26.11 -0.13 -8.53
N SER A 40 -26.75 0.54 -9.50
CA SER A 40 -28.20 0.41 -9.74
C SER A 40 -28.57 -0.95 -10.35
N GLN A 41 -27.64 -1.61 -11.06
CA GLN A 41 -27.79 -2.98 -11.56
C GLN A 41 -27.58 -4.04 -10.47
N SER A 42 -28.17 -3.80 -9.30
CA SER A 42 -28.08 -4.55 -8.04
C SER A 42 -28.71 -5.96 -8.06
N SER A 43 -28.75 -6.61 -9.22
CA SER A 43 -29.03 -8.05 -9.35
C SER A 43 -27.77 -8.80 -9.76
N LEU A 44 -26.96 -9.17 -8.76
CA LEU A 44 -26.16 -10.40 -8.65
C LEU A 44 -25.92 -11.19 -9.96
N LYS A 45 -25.30 -10.60 -10.97
CA LYS A 45 -24.62 -11.37 -12.01
C LYS A 45 -23.15 -11.47 -11.61
N GLN A 46 -22.68 -12.70 -11.45
CA GLN A 46 -21.28 -13.04 -11.25
C GLN A 46 -20.44 -12.29 -12.30
N GLY A 47 -19.78 -11.21 -11.90
CA GLY A 47 -18.95 -10.37 -12.79
C GLY A 47 -19.04 -8.87 -12.57
N SER A 48 -20.11 -8.34 -11.95
CA SER A 48 -20.24 -6.89 -11.71
C SER A 48 -19.17 -6.34 -10.75
N HIS A 49 -18.71 -7.15 -9.79
CA HIS A 49 -17.63 -6.78 -8.87
C HIS A 49 -16.29 -6.60 -9.58
N THR A 50 -16.00 -7.41 -10.61
CA THR A 50 -14.78 -7.27 -11.42
C THR A 50 -14.83 -5.98 -12.24
N GLN A 51 -16.01 -5.63 -12.76
CA GLN A 51 -16.21 -4.37 -13.48
C GLN A 51 -16.07 -3.16 -12.55
N LEU A 52 -16.65 -3.21 -11.35
CA LEU A 52 -16.47 -2.17 -10.33
C LEU A 52 -15.01 -2.01 -9.94
N SER A 53 -14.31 -3.13 -9.67
CA SER A 53 -12.90 -3.11 -9.33
C SER A 53 -12.04 -2.54 -10.46
N HIS A 54 -12.34 -2.86 -11.72
CA HIS A 54 -11.61 -2.34 -12.86
C HIS A 54 -11.88 -0.84 -13.07
N LEU A 55 -13.14 -0.42 -12.95
CA LEU A 55 -13.53 0.98 -13.07
C LEU A 55 -12.85 1.85 -12.01
N LEU A 56 -12.81 1.37 -10.77
CA LEU A 56 -12.17 2.07 -9.67
C LEU A 56 -10.63 2.05 -9.73
N ALA A 57 -10.05 1.11 -10.48
CA ALA A 57 -8.61 1.05 -10.75
C ALA A 57 -8.20 1.82 -12.03
N GLU A 58 -9.15 2.43 -12.75
CA GLU A 58 -8.87 3.20 -13.96
C GLU A 58 -8.09 4.49 -13.65
N HIS A 59 -8.25 5.03 -12.44
CA HIS A 59 -7.56 6.22 -11.97
C HIS A 59 -6.73 5.93 -10.72
N GLU A 60 -5.49 6.44 -10.70
CA GLU A 60 -4.58 6.27 -9.57
C GLU A 60 -5.15 6.88 -8.28
N SER A 61 -5.73 8.08 -8.36
CA SER A 61 -6.37 8.75 -7.22
C SER A 61 -7.47 7.92 -6.56
N THR A 62 -8.27 7.18 -7.35
CA THR A 62 -9.33 6.32 -6.81
C THR A 62 -8.78 5.01 -6.26
N GLN A 63 -7.71 4.50 -6.87
CA GLN A 63 -7.01 3.32 -6.35
C GLN A 63 -6.36 3.60 -4.99
N ASP A 64 -5.68 4.73 -4.84
CA ASP A 64 -5.09 5.15 -3.56
C ASP A 64 -6.14 5.41 -2.50
N TRP A 65 -7.26 6.05 -2.87
CA TRP A 65 -8.39 6.24 -1.96
C TRP A 65 -8.90 4.89 -1.42
N ILE A 66 -9.06 3.89 -2.30
CA ILE A 66 -9.55 2.56 -1.92
C ILE A 66 -8.55 1.83 -1.06
N ARG A 67 -7.25 1.94 -1.35
CA ARG A 67 -6.18 1.37 -0.53
C ARG A 67 -6.25 1.93 0.89
N LEU A 68 -6.36 3.25 1.04
CA LEU A 68 -6.48 3.91 2.35
C LEU A 68 -7.77 3.50 3.08
N TYR A 69 -8.87 3.34 2.35
CA TYR A 69 -10.16 2.95 2.93
C TYR A 69 -10.21 1.48 3.38
N LEU A 70 -9.73 0.55 2.55
CA LEU A 70 -9.86 -0.89 2.78
C LEU A 70 -8.66 -1.49 3.51
N GLU A 71 -7.43 -1.10 3.16
CA GLU A 71 -6.23 -1.66 3.76
C GLU A 71 -5.88 -0.95 5.06
N GLU A 72 -5.80 0.39 5.02
CA GLU A 72 -5.41 1.22 6.16
C GLU A 72 -6.58 1.63 7.07
N GLN A 73 -7.82 1.31 6.66
CA GLN A 73 -9.05 1.52 7.45
C GLN A 73 -9.27 2.98 7.87
N TYR A 74 -8.82 3.94 7.05
CA TYR A 74 -9.08 5.36 7.30
C TYR A 74 -10.59 5.68 7.21
N PRO A 75 -11.10 6.60 8.07
CA PRO A 75 -12.42 7.19 7.89
C PRO A 75 -12.52 7.89 6.53
N ALA A 76 -13.60 7.65 5.79
CA ALA A 76 -13.78 8.15 4.42
C ALA A 76 -13.61 9.68 4.32
N GLU A 77 -14.09 10.43 5.32
CA GLU A 77 -13.97 11.89 5.40
C GLU A 77 -12.54 12.42 5.55
N ASP A 78 -11.61 11.61 6.07
CA ASP A 78 -10.23 12.00 6.33
C ASP A 78 -9.28 11.56 5.22
N ILE A 79 -9.69 10.64 4.34
CA ILE A 79 -8.86 10.13 3.26
C ILE A 79 -8.42 11.24 2.30
N LEU A 80 -9.29 12.20 1.98
CA LEU A 80 -8.91 13.32 1.11
C LEU A 80 -7.78 14.17 1.72
N LYS A 81 -7.81 14.35 3.04
CA LYS A 81 -6.72 15.04 3.75
C LYS A 81 -5.45 14.20 3.72
N ALA A 82 -5.58 12.89 3.98
CA ALA A 82 -4.46 11.95 3.92
C ALA A 82 -3.80 11.96 2.54
N LEU A 83 -4.56 11.89 1.44
CA LEU A 83 -4.04 11.95 0.06
C LEU A 83 -3.35 13.27 -0.28
N ARG A 84 -3.84 14.41 0.24
CA ARG A 84 -3.19 15.71 0.03
C ARG A 84 -1.87 15.84 0.79
N VAL A 85 -1.73 15.15 1.92
CA VAL A 85 -0.50 15.13 2.74
C VAL A 85 0.45 14.02 2.28
N TYR A 86 -0.10 12.93 1.75
CA TYR A 86 0.63 11.76 1.29
C TYR A 86 1.02 11.92 -0.18
N TYR A 87 2.19 12.53 -0.41
CA TYR A 87 2.95 12.35 -1.63
C TYR A 87 3.93 11.22 -1.37
N PRO A 88 3.64 9.95 -1.72
CA PRO A 88 4.69 8.96 -1.72
C PRO A 88 5.71 9.46 -2.74
N LEU A 89 6.93 9.73 -2.30
CA LEU A 89 8.04 9.94 -3.23
C LEU A 89 8.04 8.71 -4.16
N PRO A 90 8.16 8.87 -5.49
CA PRO A 90 8.27 7.74 -6.40
C PRO A 90 9.58 7.02 -6.10
N GLY A 91 9.52 6.14 -5.11
CA GLY A 91 10.59 5.27 -4.66
C GLY A 91 10.22 3.89 -5.13
N ILE A 92 10.97 3.40 -6.11
CA ILE A 92 11.07 1.98 -6.39
C ILE A 92 11.28 1.30 -5.02
N GLU A 93 10.44 0.31 -4.67
CA GLU A 93 10.65 -0.58 -3.52
C GLU A 93 11.93 -1.39 -3.73
N ASN A 94 13.08 -0.71 -3.71
CA ASN A 94 14.36 -1.36 -3.60
C ASN A 94 14.45 -1.76 -2.13
N SER A 95 14.18 -3.04 -1.86
CA SER A 95 14.58 -3.67 -0.60
C SER A 95 16.05 -3.36 -0.38
N VAL A 96 16.35 -2.40 0.51
CA VAL A 96 17.72 -2.09 0.88
C VAL A 96 18.19 -3.27 1.73
N GLU A 97 19.04 -4.12 1.15
CA GLU A 97 19.67 -5.19 1.90
C GLU A 97 20.47 -4.57 3.05
N SER A 98 20.02 -4.78 4.28
CA SER A 98 20.79 -4.42 5.47
C SER A 98 22.04 -5.30 5.51
N PRO A 99 23.25 -4.71 5.55
CA PRO A 99 24.48 -5.49 5.60
C PRO A 99 24.46 -6.44 6.80
N ARG A 100 24.70 -7.72 6.52
CA ARG A 100 24.84 -8.77 7.53
C ARG A 100 26.28 -8.79 8.02
N TYR A 101 26.47 -8.94 9.33
CA TYR A 101 27.77 -9.06 9.96
C TYR A 101 27.87 -10.39 10.69
N ILE A 102 28.98 -11.10 10.51
CA ILE A 102 29.26 -12.41 11.09
C ILE A 102 30.54 -12.41 11.91
N CYS A 103 30.66 -13.37 12.82
CA CYS A 103 31.90 -13.57 13.55
C CYS A 103 32.98 -14.15 12.61
N PRO A 104 34.23 -13.64 12.63
CA PRO A 104 35.31 -14.15 11.77
C PRO A 104 35.83 -15.54 12.18
N VAL A 105 35.35 -16.11 13.29
CA VAL A 105 35.80 -17.42 13.78
C VAL A 105 34.98 -18.51 13.11
N GLU A 106 35.67 -19.41 12.41
CA GLU A 106 35.10 -20.62 11.81
C GLU A 106 34.24 -21.39 12.82
N LYS A 107 33.01 -21.75 12.41
CA LYS A 107 31.98 -22.44 13.24
C LYS A 107 31.32 -21.59 14.33
N CYS A 108 31.45 -20.26 14.30
CA CYS A 108 30.66 -19.36 15.14
C CYS A 108 29.41 -18.87 14.38
N ASN A 109 28.21 -19.20 14.87
CA ASN A 109 26.95 -18.85 14.21
C ASN A 109 26.42 -17.47 14.62
N GLN A 110 27.26 -16.60 15.18
CA GLN A 110 26.80 -15.28 15.59
C GLN A 110 26.68 -14.37 14.37
N ASP A 111 25.47 -13.89 14.12
CA ASP A 111 25.18 -12.89 13.12
C ASP A 111 24.45 -11.67 13.70
N TRP A 112 24.57 -10.55 12.98
CA TRP A 112 23.94 -9.28 13.34
C TRP A 112 23.65 -8.47 12.08
N TYR A 113 22.50 -7.82 12.04
CA TYR A 113 22.10 -6.95 10.93
C TYR A 113 22.12 -5.50 11.39
N ARG A 114 22.76 -4.65 10.58
CA ARG A 114 22.82 -3.22 10.87
C ARG A 114 21.49 -2.55 10.54
N LYS A 115 20.84 -1.96 11.54
CA LYS A 115 19.58 -1.23 11.40
C LYS A 115 19.80 0.23 11.04
N ASN A 116 20.73 0.90 11.73
CA ASN A 116 21.11 2.29 11.44
C ASN A 116 22.59 2.41 11.06
N ARG A 117 22.93 3.38 10.20
CA ARG A 117 24.33 3.67 9.84
C ARG A 117 25.18 4.16 11.02
N GLU A 118 24.55 4.64 12.07
CA GLU A 118 25.22 5.15 13.28
C GLU A 118 25.45 4.05 14.32
N ASP A 119 24.76 2.91 14.21
CA ASP A 119 24.92 1.80 15.15
C ASP A 119 26.36 1.27 15.06
N GLU A 120 27.05 1.21 16.20
CA GLU A 120 28.36 0.58 16.26
C GLU A 120 28.23 -0.94 16.07
N ILE A 121 29.09 -1.51 15.21
CA ILE A 121 29.11 -2.95 14.97
C ILE A 121 29.52 -3.65 16.28
N PRO A 122 28.68 -4.55 16.82
CA PRO A 122 28.95 -5.18 18.09
C PRO A 122 30.10 -6.19 18.00
N VAL A 123 30.57 -6.62 19.17
CA VAL A 123 31.49 -7.75 19.29
C VAL A 123 30.72 -9.06 19.43
N CYS A 124 31.33 -10.16 18.95
CA CYS A 124 30.84 -11.49 19.21
C CYS A 124 30.87 -11.79 20.72
N PRO A 125 29.76 -12.20 21.34
CA PRO A 125 29.72 -12.49 22.78
C PRO A 125 30.54 -13.73 23.16
N VAL A 126 30.87 -14.59 22.19
CA VAL A 126 31.63 -15.83 22.42
C VAL A 126 33.14 -15.59 22.34
N HIS A 127 33.59 -14.78 21.38
CA HIS A 127 35.01 -14.61 21.07
C HIS A 127 35.56 -13.22 21.39
N GLY A 128 34.71 -12.24 21.72
CA GLY A 128 35.12 -10.86 22.00
C GLY A 128 35.66 -10.09 20.78
N LEU A 129 35.52 -10.65 19.56
CA LEU A 129 35.99 -10.06 18.32
C LEU A 129 34.88 -9.24 17.65
N LYS A 130 35.24 -8.11 17.01
CA LYS A 130 34.29 -7.31 16.23
C LYS A 130 33.73 -8.13 15.07
N LEU A 131 32.41 -8.07 14.86
CA LEU A 131 31.79 -8.74 13.72
C LEU A 131 32.25 -8.07 12.41
N ILE A 132 32.40 -8.87 11.35
CA ILE A 132 32.83 -8.43 10.01
C ILE A 132 31.69 -8.60 9.01
N ILE A 133 31.69 -7.83 7.93
CA ILE A 133 30.64 -7.92 6.90
C ILE A 133 30.67 -9.30 6.22
N ASP A 134 29.51 -9.96 6.16
CA ASP A 134 29.29 -11.17 5.39
C ASP A 134 29.26 -10.76 3.91
N SER A 135 30.27 -11.17 3.15
CA SER A 135 30.49 -10.76 1.74
C SER A 135 29.90 -11.77 0.76
#